data_AF-A0A286C2U7-F1
#
_entry.id   AF-A0A286C2U7-F1
#
_cell.length_a   1.000
_cell.length_b   1.000
_cell.length_c   1.000
_cell.angle_alpha   90.00
_cell.angle_beta   90.00
_cell.angle_gamma   90.00
#
_symmetry.space_group_name_H-M   'P 1'
#
loop_
_entity.id
_entity.type
_entity.pdbx_description
1 polymer ?
#
loop_
_entity_poly.entity_id
_entity_poly.type
_entity_poly.pdbx_seq_one_letter_code
_entity_poly.pdbx_strand_id
1 'polypeptide(L)'
;MSASPNIFDFNTAAAPGWPPGASSRLNLAILISVIFHAIVLFGINFKFPLPENGKAGMPLEVVLVNSKSASKPNKADTLAQANLDGGGNTDSDRRAKTPFPITPKPKQAGDTPVSAPTPTATPTVTQKTEQLEQEAERLMTAVNNDADQSVYQADLPFAQSEENRAINAGDLVQRGFEIARLEAQTARNYEAYQKRPKRKFVGARTQEYRFARYVEDWRLKVERVGNLNYPEAARREQLYGSLQLTVGIKSDGSLESIEINRPSGKKVLDEAAIRIVNLAGQNGFAPFPPDIGRDTDVLHITRTWVFTRSDELASE
;
A
#
# COMPACT_ATOMS: atom_id res chain seq x y z
N MET A 1 -77.49 89.75 2.27
CA MET A 1 -78.40 88.63 2.64
C MET A 1 -77.54 87.46 3.02
N SER A 2 -77.81 86.61 4.00
CA SER A 2 -78.54 86.64 5.26
C SER A 2 -77.96 85.44 6.03
N ALA A 3 -77.98 85.49 7.34
CA ALA A 3 -77.30 84.60 8.28
C ALA A 3 -77.63 83.09 8.13
N SER A 4 -76.70 82.24 8.60
CA SER A 4 -77.00 81.11 9.52
C SER A 4 -75.74 80.56 10.20
N PRO A 5 -75.85 79.94 11.39
CA PRO A 5 -74.76 79.84 12.36
C PRO A 5 -74.26 78.41 12.69
N ASN A 6 -73.04 78.38 13.23
CA ASN A 6 -72.45 77.51 14.28
C ASN A 6 -72.47 75.96 14.28
N ILE A 7 -71.29 75.46 14.69
CA ILE A 7 -70.86 74.18 15.32
C ILE A 7 -70.37 73.07 14.39
N PHE A 8 -69.05 72.83 14.39
CA PHE A 8 -68.40 71.56 14.79
C PHE A 8 -66.88 71.78 14.92
N ASP A 9 -66.37 71.67 16.14
CA ASP A 9 -64.96 71.41 16.44
C ASP A 9 -64.65 69.94 16.12
N PHE A 10 -63.59 69.68 15.35
CA PHE A 10 -62.87 68.41 15.38
C PHE A 10 -61.37 68.64 15.49
N ASN A 11 -60.92 68.49 16.73
CA ASN A 11 -59.58 68.22 17.20
C ASN A 11 -58.87 67.13 16.34
N THR A 12 -57.78 67.48 15.66
CA THR A 12 -56.83 66.49 15.10
C THR A 12 -55.55 66.58 15.92
N ALA A 13 -55.53 65.88 17.05
CA ALA A 13 -54.35 65.75 17.89
C ALA A 13 -53.29 64.90 17.16
N ALA A 14 -52.10 65.47 16.97
CA ALA A 14 -50.90 64.72 16.66
C ALA A 14 -50.55 63.82 17.85
N ALA A 15 -50.45 62.50 17.61
CA ALA A 15 -49.96 61.55 18.61
C ALA A 15 -48.42 61.58 18.65
N PRO A 16 -47.79 61.74 19.82
CA PRO A 16 -46.35 61.58 19.99
C PRO A 16 -46.01 60.09 20.14
N GLY A 17 -45.10 59.59 19.30
CA GLY A 17 -44.57 58.22 19.43
C GLY A 17 -43.70 58.09 20.68
N TRP A 18 -44.08 57.21 21.60
CA TRP A 18 -43.26 56.85 22.77
C TRP A 18 -42.03 56.02 22.36
N PRO A 19 -40.87 56.20 23.02
CA PRO A 19 -39.72 55.35 22.79
C PRO A 19 -39.97 53.93 23.33
N PRO A 20 -39.53 52.87 22.63
CA PRO A 20 -39.73 51.50 23.09
C PRO A 20 -39.01 51.27 24.44
N GLY A 21 -39.74 50.66 25.38
CA GLY A 21 -39.28 50.36 26.74
C GLY A 21 -38.05 49.45 26.77
N ALA A 22 -37.35 49.42 27.91
CA ALA A 22 -36.07 48.72 28.08
C ALA A 22 -36.10 47.23 27.67
N SER A 23 -37.22 46.54 27.84
CA SER A 23 -37.43 45.15 27.41
C SER A 23 -37.42 44.99 25.88
N SER A 24 -37.96 45.97 25.15
CA SER A 24 -37.95 45.97 23.68
C SER A 24 -36.53 46.17 23.13
N ARG A 25 -35.70 46.97 23.80
CA ARG A 25 -34.29 47.17 23.46
C ARG A 25 -33.46 45.91 23.71
N LEU A 26 -33.71 45.21 24.82
CA LEU A 26 -33.04 43.93 25.12
C LEU A 26 -33.41 42.84 24.12
N ASN A 27 -34.70 42.69 23.79
CA ASN A 27 -35.15 41.72 22.80
C ASN A 27 -34.58 42.02 21.40
N LEU A 28 -34.48 43.30 21.03
CA LEU A 28 -33.84 43.71 19.79
C LEU A 28 -32.33 43.38 19.78
N ALA A 29 -31.63 43.61 20.89
CA ALA A 29 -30.21 43.28 21.01
C ALA A 29 -29.96 41.77 20.90
N ILE A 30 -30.82 40.94 21.51
CA ILE A 30 -30.75 39.48 21.41
C ILE A 30 -30.99 39.03 19.96
N LEU A 31 -32.02 39.57 19.30
CA LEU A 31 -32.32 39.25 17.90
C LEU A 31 -31.12 39.56 16.99
N ILE A 32 -30.51 40.74 17.15
CA ILE A 32 -29.34 41.15 16.38
C ILE A 32 -28.16 40.22 16.64
N SER A 33 -27.93 39.84 17.91
CA SER A 33 -26.86 38.91 18.28
C SER A 33 -27.04 37.55 17.62
N VAL A 34 -28.26 36.99 17.62
CA VAL A 34 -28.56 35.70 17.00
C VAL A 34 -28.35 35.76 15.48
N ILE A 35 -28.81 36.83 14.82
CA ILE A 35 -28.62 37.02 13.38
C ILE A 35 -27.12 37.13 13.06
N PHE A 36 -26.36 37.87 13.86
CA PHE A 36 -24.91 38.00 13.68
C PHE A 36 -24.20 36.63 13.80
N HIS A 37 -24.53 35.85 14.83
CA HIS A 37 -23.95 34.51 14.99
C HIS A 37 -24.34 33.57 13.84
N ALA A 38 -25.57 33.63 13.35
CA ALA A 38 -26.00 32.85 12.20
C ALA A 38 -25.20 33.21 10.94
N ILE A 39 -24.98 34.50 10.67
CA ILE A 39 -24.17 34.95 9.53
C ILE A 39 -22.73 34.44 9.63
N VAL A 40 -22.13 34.47 10.83
CA VAL A 40 -20.76 33.96 11.04
C VAL A 40 -20.70 32.44 10.84
N LEU A 41 -21.65 31.69 11.41
CA LEU A 41 -21.66 30.22 11.31
C LEU A 41 -21.95 29.71 9.89
N PHE A 42 -22.86 30.36 9.16
CA PHE A 42 -23.25 29.93 7.82
C PHE A 42 -22.48 30.64 6.70
N GLY A 43 -21.86 31.79 6.97
CA GLY A 43 -21.07 32.56 6.01
C GLY A 43 -19.61 32.13 5.89
N ILE A 44 -19.04 31.51 6.93
CA ILE A 44 -17.68 30.98 6.88
C ILE A 44 -17.71 29.59 6.23
N ASN A 45 -17.43 29.54 4.93
CA ASN A 45 -17.31 28.29 4.19
C ASN A 45 -15.82 27.93 4.02
N PHE A 46 -15.36 26.88 4.72
CA PHE A 46 -13.99 26.39 4.58
C PHE A 46 -13.87 25.57 3.32
N LYS A 47 -13.30 26.16 2.25
CA LYS A 47 -12.84 25.39 1.10
C LYS A 47 -11.43 24.89 1.40
N PHE A 48 -11.34 23.63 1.80
CA PHE A 48 -10.05 22.94 1.76
C PHE A 48 -9.60 22.88 0.30
N PRO A 49 -8.40 23.36 -0.05
CA PRO A 49 -7.85 23.08 -1.36
C PRO A 49 -7.69 21.57 -1.45
N LEU A 50 -8.54 20.93 -2.26
CA LEU A 50 -8.23 19.60 -2.73
C LEU A 50 -6.84 19.72 -3.39
N PRO A 51 -5.88 18.83 -3.07
CA PRO A 51 -4.69 18.71 -3.89
C PRO A 51 -5.20 18.57 -5.31
N GLU A 52 -4.85 19.54 -6.15
CA GLU A 52 -5.04 19.41 -7.58
C GLU A 52 -4.35 18.10 -7.93
N ASN A 53 -5.13 17.07 -8.27
CA ASN A 53 -4.62 15.86 -8.87
C ASN A 53 -4.08 16.29 -10.23
N GLY A 54 -2.90 16.93 -10.21
CA GLY A 54 -2.06 17.15 -11.36
C GLY A 54 -1.92 15.78 -11.95
N LYS A 55 -2.62 15.60 -13.09
CA LYS A 55 -2.71 14.41 -13.92
C LYS A 55 -1.62 13.44 -13.51
N ALA A 56 -1.98 12.45 -12.69
CA ALA A 56 -1.05 11.42 -12.29
C ALA A 56 -0.39 10.95 -13.59
N GLY A 57 0.87 11.35 -13.78
CA GLY A 57 1.59 11.01 -14.99
C GLY A 57 1.47 9.52 -15.11
N MET A 58 0.97 9.03 -16.25
CA MET A 58 0.96 7.61 -16.53
C MET A 58 2.34 7.08 -16.12
N PRO A 59 2.41 6.06 -15.24
CA PRO A 59 3.70 5.61 -14.73
C PRO A 59 4.59 5.29 -15.92
N LEU A 60 5.75 5.94 -15.98
CA LEU A 60 6.71 5.75 -17.06
C LEU A 60 7.24 4.32 -16.99
N GLU A 61 6.61 3.41 -17.73
CA GLU A 61 7.00 2.01 -17.85
C GLU A 61 8.19 1.94 -18.82
N VAL A 62 9.41 1.93 -18.26
CA VAL A 62 10.64 1.72 -19.03
C VAL A 62 10.97 0.24 -19.05
N VAL A 63 10.90 -0.37 -20.22
CA VAL A 63 11.26 -1.79 -20.40
C VAL A 63 12.70 -1.89 -20.87
N LEU A 64 13.51 -2.70 -20.17
CA LEU A 64 14.85 -3.04 -20.63
C LEU A 64 14.74 -4.08 -21.75
N VAL A 65 15.22 -3.71 -22.93
CA VAL A 65 15.21 -4.59 -24.11
C VAL A 65 16.60 -5.21 -24.29
N ASN A 66 16.66 -6.52 -24.57
CA ASN A 66 17.90 -7.26 -24.77
C ASN A 66 18.40 -7.22 -26.23
N SER A 67 17.70 -6.48 -27.10
CA SER A 67 18.06 -6.34 -28.51
C SER A 67 17.68 -4.94 -29.00
N LYS A 68 18.44 -4.45 -30.00
CA LYS A 68 18.28 -3.14 -30.62
C LYS A 68 17.98 -3.30 -32.11
N SER A 69 16.96 -2.61 -32.59
CA SER A 69 16.68 -2.43 -34.02
C SER A 69 17.36 -1.17 -34.56
N ALA A 70 17.82 -1.22 -35.81
CA ALA A 70 18.47 -0.09 -36.47
C ALA A 70 17.48 1.04 -36.82
N SER A 71 16.21 0.70 -37.08
CA SER A 71 15.13 1.63 -37.40
C SER A 71 14.28 1.97 -36.16
N LYS A 72 13.66 3.16 -36.19
CA LYS A 72 12.68 3.59 -35.17
C LYS A 72 11.33 2.92 -35.43
N PRO A 73 10.61 2.42 -34.41
CA PRO A 73 9.30 1.80 -34.61
C PRO A 73 8.26 2.80 -35.12
N ASN A 74 7.34 2.34 -35.97
CA ASN A 74 6.27 3.16 -36.52
C ASN A 74 5.19 3.51 -35.48
N LYS A 75 4.99 2.66 -34.47
CA LYS A 75 4.15 2.89 -33.28
C LYS A 75 4.89 2.34 -32.05
N ALA A 76 4.92 3.10 -30.97
CA ALA A 76 5.60 2.71 -29.73
C ALA A 76 4.61 2.79 -28.55
N ASP A 77 4.36 1.65 -27.93
CA ASP A 77 3.43 1.55 -26.79
C ASP A 77 4.12 1.74 -25.43
N THR A 78 5.46 1.71 -25.40
CA THR A 78 6.30 1.91 -24.21
C THR A 78 7.60 2.64 -24.56
N LEU A 79 8.23 3.26 -23.55
CA LEU A 79 9.55 3.89 -23.68
C LEU A 79 10.63 2.89 -23.25
N ALA A 80 11.74 2.80 -23.97
CA ALA A 80 12.80 1.83 -23.71
C ALA A 80 14.19 2.47 -23.91
N GLN A 81 15.24 1.83 -23.39
CA GLN A 81 16.63 2.31 -23.53
C GLN A 81 17.14 2.25 -24.97
N ALA A 82 16.58 1.36 -25.80
CA ALA A 82 16.93 1.19 -27.20
C ALA A 82 15.68 0.97 -28.05
N ASN A 83 15.73 1.36 -29.33
CA ASN A 83 14.68 1.06 -30.30
C ASN A 83 14.57 -0.45 -30.46
N LEU A 84 13.37 -1.01 -30.33
CA LEU A 84 13.09 -2.39 -30.62
C LEU A 84 11.81 -2.45 -31.44
N ASP A 85 11.89 -3.07 -32.61
CA ASP A 85 10.72 -3.38 -33.43
C ASP A 85 10.30 -4.82 -33.11
N GLY A 86 9.07 -4.99 -32.63
CA GLY A 86 8.57 -6.27 -32.12
C GLY A 86 8.49 -7.32 -33.23
N GLY A 87 9.49 -8.19 -33.33
CA GLY A 87 9.64 -9.18 -34.40
C GLY A 87 8.70 -10.40 -34.31
N GLY A 88 7.39 -10.17 -34.13
CA GLY A 88 6.36 -11.23 -34.08
C GLY A 88 5.32 -11.05 -35.17
N ASN A 89 5.05 -12.09 -35.96
CA ASN A 89 4.06 -12.07 -37.05
C ASN A 89 2.63 -12.37 -36.56
N THR A 90 2.17 -11.73 -35.48
CA THR A 90 0.83 -11.97 -34.91
C THR A 90 0.08 -10.66 -34.71
N ASP A 91 -1.11 -10.54 -35.29
CA ASP A 91 -1.99 -9.36 -35.23
C ASP A 91 -2.60 -9.06 -33.84
N SER A 92 -2.29 -9.87 -32.82
CA SER A 92 -2.79 -9.67 -31.46
C SER A 92 -1.82 -8.82 -30.63
N ASP A 93 -2.32 -7.77 -29.97
CA ASP A 93 -1.64 -6.93 -28.96
C ASP A 93 -1.13 -7.75 -27.76
N ARG A 94 -0.10 -8.59 -27.98
CA ARG A 94 0.54 -9.40 -26.95
C ARG A 94 1.93 -8.86 -26.66
N ARG A 95 2.08 -8.28 -25.46
CA ARG A 95 3.38 -7.95 -24.89
C ARG A 95 4.19 -9.23 -24.69
N ALA A 96 5.37 -9.31 -25.29
CA ALA A 96 6.36 -10.32 -24.91
C ALA A 96 6.87 -10.00 -23.49
N LYS A 97 6.29 -10.64 -22.47
CA LYS A 97 6.78 -10.54 -21.09
C LYS A 97 7.94 -11.52 -20.93
N THR A 98 9.11 -11.01 -20.58
CA THR A 98 10.23 -11.86 -20.17
C THR A 98 9.87 -12.58 -18.86
N PRO A 99 10.04 -13.91 -18.76
CA PRO A 99 9.66 -14.68 -17.58
C PRO A 99 10.65 -14.56 -16.41
N PHE A 100 11.66 -13.69 -16.51
CA PHE A 100 12.72 -13.56 -15.51
C PHE A 100 12.37 -12.53 -14.43
N PRO A 101 12.61 -12.84 -13.14
CA PRO A 101 12.37 -11.93 -12.05
C PRO A 101 13.36 -10.75 -12.08
N ILE A 102 12.83 -9.53 -12.01
CA ILE A 102 13.62 -8.32 -11.79
C ILE A 102 14.03 -8.31 -10.31
N THR A 103 15.30 -8.53 -9.99
CA THR A 103 15.82 -8.35 -8.63
C THR A 103 15.98 -6.85 -8.33
N PRO A 104 15.35 -6.30 -7.28
CA PRO A 104 15.59 -4.92 -6.88
C PRO A 104 17.02 -4.78 -6.35
N LYS A 105 17.84 -3.91 -6.98
CA LYS A 105 19.15 -3.52 -6.41
C LYS A 105 18.94 -2.72 -5.11
N PRO A 106 19.77 -2.92 -4.07
CA PRO A 106 19.74 -2.07 -2.88
C PRO A 106 20.14 -0.64 -3.27
N LYS A 107 19.34 0.36 -2.86
CA LYS A 107 19.73 1.77 -2.95
C LYS A 107 20.95 1.99 -2.06
N GLN A 108 22.05 2.48 -2.64
CA GLN A 108 23.18 2.99 -1.88
C GLN A 108 22.72 4.18 -1.02
N ALA A 109 23.01 4.10 0.27
CA ALA A 109 22.67 5.11 1.25
C ALA A 109 23.69 6.26 1.18
N GLY A 110 23.19 7.48 0.98
CA GLY A 110 23.88 8.71 1.31
C GLY A 110 23.25 9.32 2.57
N ASP A 111 24.10 9.51 3.59
CA ASP A 111 24.05 10.43 4.72
C ASP A 111 22.72 10.75 5.43
N THR A 112 22.50 10.15 6.61
CA THR A 112 22.53 10.77 7.97
C THR A 112 21.89 9.85 9.04
N PRO A 113 22.26 10.00 10.33
CA PRO A 113 22.32 8.88 11.26
C PRO A 113 21.05 8.70 12.08
N VAL A 114 20.52 7.48 12.12
CA VAL A 114 19.60 7.04 13.18
C VAL A 114 20.07 5.69 13.69
N SER A 115 20.36 5.66 14.98
CA SER A 115 20.80 4.50 15.75
C SER A 115 19.87 3.31 15.54
N ALA A 116 20.40 2.24 14.97
CA ALA A 116 19.75 0.93 14.93
C ALA A 116 20.11 0.14 16.20
N PRO A 117 19.14 -0.51 16.86
CA PRO A 117 19.43 -1.54 17.84
C PRO A 117 19.92 -2.82 17.13
N THR A 118 20.96 -3.41 17.71
CA THR A 118 21.65 -4.63 17.31
C THR A 118 20.71 -5.77 16.87
N PRO A 119 20.86 -6.33 15.65
CA PRO A 119 20.31 -7.63 15.33
C PRO A 119 21.33 -8.73 15.63
N THR A 120 20.95 -9.62 16.54
CA THR A 120 21.63 -10.89 16.84
C THR A 120 21.89 -11.67 15.55
N ALA A 121 23.17 -11.96 15.29
CA ALA A 121 23.65 -12.69 14.14
C ALA A 121 23.07 -14.10 14.08
N THR A 122 22.41 -14.44 12.97
CA THR A 122 22.23 -15.85 12.56
C THR A 122 23.36 -16.18 11.60
N PRO A 123 24.31 -17.08 11.94
CA PRO A 123 25.55 -17.28 11.17
C PRO A 123 25.35 -17.88 9.77
N THR A 124 24.12 -18.30 9.42
CA THR A 124 23.85 -19.06 8.18
C THR A 124 23.53 -18.18 6.97
N VAL A 125 23.06 -16.93 7.16
CA VAL A 125 22.71 -16.04 6.04
C VAL A 125 23.97 -15.40 5.45
N THR A 126 24.92 -14.98 6.30
CA THR A 126 26.16 -14.31 5.89
C THR A 126 27.09 -15.24 5.09
N GLN A 127 27.21 -16.50 5.51
CA GLN A 127 28.05 -17.47 4.81
C GLN A 127 27.52 -17.79 3.40
N LYS A 128 26.19 -17.76 3.21
CA LYS A 128 25.58 -18.03 1.92
C LYS A 128 25.72 -16.86 0.95
N THR A 129 25.69 -15.62 1.43
CA THR A 129 25.93 -14.44 0.61
C THR A 129 27.38 -14.34 0.14
N GLU A 130 28.34 -14.63 1.03
CA GLU A 130 29.77 -14.61 0.69
C GLU A 130 30.13 -15.68 -0.35
N GLN A 131 29.56 -16.88 -0.25
CA GLN A 131 29.76 -17.95 -1.24
C GLN A 131 29.23 -17.57 -2.62
N LEU A 132 28.05 -16.93 -2.67
CA LEU A 132 27.44 -16.48 -3.94
C LEU A 132 28.21 -15.33 -4.58
N GLU A 133 28.79 -14.43 -3.79
CA GLU A 133 29.66 -13.35 -4.31
C GLU A 133 30.97 -13.91 -4.90
N GLN A 134 31.61 -14.85 -4.21
CA GLN A 134 32.83 -15.49 -4.70
C GLN A 134 32.62 -16.29 -5.99
N GLU A 135 31.47 -16.96 -6.12
CA GLU A 135 31.11 -17.67 -7.35
C GLU A 135 30.84 -16.68 -8.51
N ALA A 136 30.18 -15.56 -8.24
CA ALA A 136 29.96 -14.52 -9.23
C ALA A 136 31.27 -13.88 -9.73
N GLU A 137 32.23 -13.60 -8.83
CA GLU A 137 33.55 -13.06 -9.23
C GLU A 137 34.36 -14.04 -10.10
N ARG A 138 34.30 -15.34 -9.80
CA ARG A 138 34.97 -16.38 -10.62
C ARG A 138 34.39 -16.46 -12.03
N LEU A 139 33.07 -16.35 -12.16
CA LEU A 139 32.42 -16.37 -13.47
C LEU A 139 32.73 -15.11 -14.29
N MET A 140 32.85 -13.95 -13.64
CA MET A 140 33.21 -12.68 -14.29
C MET A 140 34.67 -12.66 -14.77
N THR A 141 35.59 -13.26 -14.00
CA THR A 141 37.01 -13.35 -14.38
C THR A 141 37.27 -14.37 -15.49
N ALA A 142 36.48 -15.45 -15.56
CA ALA A 142 36.56 -16.43 -16.65
C ALA A 142 36.15 -15.84 -18.02
N VAL A 143 35.17 -14.92 -18.04
CA VAL A 143 34.70 -14.26 -19.27
C VAL A 143 35.69 -13.20 -19.79
N ASN A 144 36.42 -12.53 -18.91
CA ASN A 144 37.38 -11.48 -19.31
C ASN A 144 38.71 -12.02 -19.86
N ASN A 145 39.08 -13.28 -19.57
CA ASN A 145 40.33 -13.87 -20.07
C ASN A 145 40.24 -14.35 -21.53
N ASP A 146 39.03 -14.47 -22.10
CA ASP A 146 38.81 -14.88 -23.50
C ASP A 146 38.73 -13.69 -24.48
N ALA A 147 38.86 -12.46 -23.97
CA ALA A 147 38.70 -11.23 -24.75
C ALA A 147 40.01 -10.62 -25.26
N ASP A 148 41.16 -11.26 -25.06
CA ASP A 148 42.49 -10.74 -25.44
C ASP A 148 43.28 -11.69 -26.36
N GLN A 149 42.70 -12.07 -27.50
CA GLN A 149 43.46 -12.58 -28.64
C GLN A 149 42.82 -12.20 -29.98
N SER A 150 43.61 -11.48 -30.78
CA SER A 150 43.57 -11.32 -32.25
C SER A 150 42.64 -10.26 -32.87
N VAL A 151 43.22 -9.08 -33.04
CA VAL A 151 43.04 -8.23 -34.21
C VAL A 151 43.63 -8.99 -35.41
N TYR A 152 42.82 -9.34 -36.42
CA TYR A 152 43.33 -9.62 -37.77
C TYR A 152 42.42 -9.03 -38.84
N GLN A 153 43.08 -8.28 -39.71
CA GLN A 153 42.57 -7.55 -40.85
C GLN A 153 42.03 -8.51 -41.92
N ALA A 154 40.91 -8.15 -42.53
CA ALA A 154 40.28 -8.91 -43.59
C ALA A 154 41.06 -8.76 -44.90
N ASP A 155 41.76 -9.83 -45.31
CA ASP A 155 42.06 -10.11 -46.71
C ASP A 155 41.43 -11.48 -47.05
N LEU A 156 40.50 -11.47 -47.99
CA LEU A 156 39.87 -12.67 -48.53
C LEU A 156 40.76 -13.27 -49.61
N PRO A 157 41.08 -14.57 -49.51
CA PRO A 157 41.06 -15.42 -50.69
C PRO A 157 39.94 -16.46 -50.54
N PHE A 158 39.03 -16.46 -51.50
CA PHE A 158 38.15 -17.59 -51.77
C PHE A 158 39.00 -18.85 -52.01
N ALA A 159 38.99 -19.78 -51.06
CA ALA A 159 39.35 -21.18 -51.32
C ALA A 159 38.77 -22.09 -50.23
N GLN A 160 37.76 -22.86 -50.64
CA GLN A 160 37.36 -24.18 -50.15
C GLN A 160 37.68 -24.55 -48.69
N SER A 161 36.63 -24.59 -47.87
CA SER A 161 36.21 -25.85 -47.24
C SER A 161 34.76 -25.74 -46.77
N GLU A 162 33.86 -26.47 -47.42
CA GLU A 162 32.69 -27.00 -46.73
C GLU A 162 33.20 -28.05 -45.74
N GLU A 163 33.71 -27.62 -44.59
CA GLU A 163 33.91 -28.54 -43.48
C GLU A 163 32.58 -28.65 -42.74
N ASN A 164 31.80 -29.61 -43.21
CA ASN A 164 30.74 -30.26 -42.47
C ASN A 164 31.25 -30.55 -41.04
N ARG A 165 30.99 -29.63 -40.10
CA ARG A 165 31.11 -29.91 -38.68
C ARG A 165 30.06 -30.98 -38.39
N ALA A 166 30.47 -32.24 -38.52
CA ALA A 166 29.64 -33.37 -38.17
C ALA A 166 29.13 -33.14 -36.75
N ILE A 167 27.84 -32.79 -36.66
CA ILE A 167 27.19 -32.57 -35.38
C ILE A 167 27.25 -33.92 -34.66
N ASN A 168 28.11 -34.00 -33.64
CA ASN A 168 28.30 -35.22 -32.88
C ASN A 168 26.99 -35.55 -32.15
N ALA A 169 26.42 -36.73 -32.38
CA ALA A 169 25.16 -37.14 -31.77
C ALA A 169 25.20 -37.07 -30.23
N GLY A 170 26.37 -37.27 -29.62
CA GLY A 170 26.57 -37.09 -28.18
C GLY A 170 26.46 -35.64 -27.71
N ASP A 171 26.91 -34.67 -28.50
CA ASP A 171 26.79 -33.24 -28.20
C ASP A 171 25.31 -32.79 -28.26
N LEU A 172 24.53 -33.30 -29.22
CA LEU A 172 23.08 -33.05 -29.28
C LEU A 172 22.33 -33.61 -28.07
N VAL A 173 22.68 -34.82 -27.63
CA VAL A 173 22.08 -35.45 -26.45
C VAL A 173 22.43 -34.65 -25.19
N GLN A 174 23.68 -34.21 -25.04
CA GLN A 174 24.12 -33.41 -23.91
C GLN A 174 23.39 -32.06 -23.85
N ARG A 175 23.28 -31.36 -24.99
CA ARG A 175 22.50 -30.11 -25.09
C ARG A 175 21.02 -30.34 -24.79
N GLY A 176 20.45 -31.47 -25.24
CA GLY A 176 19.08 -31.87 -24.90
C GLY A 176 18.86 -32.04 -23.40
N PHE A 177 19.79 -32.67 -22.69
CA PHE A 177 19.75 -32.79 -21.22
C PHE A 177 19.88 -31.45 -20.52
N GLU A 178 20.73 -30.55 -21.03
CA GLU A 178 20.88 -29.21 -20.49
C GLU A 178 19.61 -28.38 -20.65
N ILE A 179 18.98 -28.41 -21.83
CA ILE A 179 17.69 -27.76 -22.10
C ILE A 179 16.62 -28.32 -21.15
N ALA A 180 16.50 -29.65 -21.04
CA ALA A 180 15.52 -30.27 -20.14
C ALA A 180 15.73 -29.88 -18.67
N ARG A 181 16.99 -29.74 -18.22
CA ARG A 181 17.31 -29.26 -16.87
C ARG A 181 16.91 -27.80 -16.67
N LEU A 182 17.21 -26.93 -17.63
CA LEU A 182 16.85 -25.51 -17.58
C LEU A 182 15.34 -25.31 -17.63
N GLU A 183 14.62 -26.09 -18.43
CA GLU A 183 13.16 -26.13 -18.46
C GLU A 183 12.59 -26.60 -17.14
N ALA A 184 13.11 -27.67 -16.56
CA ALA A 184 12.67 -28.17 -15.26
C ALA A 184 12.92 -27.15 -14.13
N GLN A 185 14.02 -26.40 -14.19
CA GLN A 185 14.30 -25.33 -13.23
C GLN A 185 13.36 -24.13 -13.43
N THR A 186 13.09 -23.76 -14.69
CA THR A 186 12.14 -22.69 -15.04
C THR A 186 10.72 -23.05 -14.63
N ALA A 187 10.27 -24.27 -14.89
CA ALA A 187 8.97 -24.78 -14.48
C ALA A 187 8.82 -24.76 -12.95
N ARG A 188 9.85 -25.22 -12.22
CA ARG A 188 9.88 -25.12 -10.74
C ARG A 188 9.78 -23.68 -10.25
N ASN A 189 10.54 -22.76 -10.85
CA ASN A 189 10.51 -21.35 -10.49
C ASN A 189 9.15 -20.70 -10.79
N TYR A 190 8.56 -21.04 -11.94
CA TYR A 190 7.26 -20.55 -12.38
C TYR A 190 6.13 -21.07 -11.49
N GLU A 191 6.16 -22.36 -11.15
CA GLU A 191 5.22 -22.97 -10.22
C GLU A 191 5.36 -22.37 -8.81
N ALA A 192 6.59 -22.21 -8.31
CA ALA A 192 6.85 -21.58 -7.02
C ALA A 192 6.34 -20.13 -6.99
N TYR A 193 6.49 -19.38 -8.08
CA TYR A 193 6.01 -18.01 -8.19
C TYR A 193 4.48 -17.92 -8.19
N GLN A 194 3.80 -18.78 -8.95
CA GLN A 194 2.33 -18.83 -8.97
C GLN A 194 1.72 -19.30 -7.65
N LYS A 195 2.45 -20.10 -6.87
CA LYS A 195 2.03 -20.57 -5.54
C LYS A 195 2.24 -19.53 -4.42
N ARG A 196 2.84 -18.36 -4.69
CA ARG A 196 3.07 -17.34 -3.64
C ARG A 196 1.73 -16.70 -3.21
N PRO A 197 1.44 -16.62 -1.90
CA PRO A 197 0.22 -15.99 -1.41
C PRO A 197 0.13 -14.52 -1.79
N LYS A 198 -1.04 -14.08 -2.27
CA LYS A 198 -1.39 -12.68 -2.50
C LYS A 198 -1.71 -12.02 -1.16
N ARG A 199 -0.85 -11.11 -0.73
CA ARG A 199 -0.98 -10.41 0.55
C ARG A 199 -1.50 -8.99 0.35
N LYS A 200 -2.46 -8.56 1.19
CA LYS A 200 -2.97 -7.19 1.25
C LYS A 200 -2.82 -6.60 2.65
N PHE A 201 -2.59 -5.29 2.72
CA PHE A 201 -2.44 -4.54 3.97
C PHE A 201 -3.52 -3.47 4.04
N VAL A 202 -4.33 -3.51 5.10
CA VAL A 202 -5.36 -2.53 5.41
C VAL A 202 -5.00 -1.86 6.72
N GLY A 203 -4.59 -0.59 6.61
CA GLY A 203 -4.38 0.30 7.76
C GLY A 203 -5.48 1.36 7.85
N ALA A 204 -5.47 2.14 8.93
CA ALA A 204 -6.47 3.17 9.23
C ALA A 204 -6.72 4.21 8.11
N ARG A 205 -5.84 4.33 7.12
CA ARG A 205 -5.93 5.30 6.00
C ARG A 205 -6.32 4.69 4.65
N THR A 206 -6.46 3.37 4.56
CA THR A 206 -6.69 2.64 3.31
C THR A 206 -7.92 1.74 3.45
N GLN A 207 -9.08 2.34 3.73
CA GLN A 207 -10.33 1.59 3.67
C GLN A 207 -10.84 1.63 2.24
N GLU A 208 -10.43 0.67 1.40
CA GLU A 208 -11.29 0.32 0.28
C GLU A 208 -12.61 -0.17 0.90
N TYR A 209 -13.74 0.41 0.44
CA TYR A 209 -15.09 0.13 0.95
C TYR A 209 -15.38 -1.38 1.12
N ARG A 210 -14.76 -2.21 0.27
CA ARG A 210 -14.90 -3.67 0.22
C ARG A 210 -14.38 -4.39 1.48
N PHE A 211 -13.29 -3.93 2.08
CA PHE A 211 -12.74 -4.57 3.29
C PHE A 211 -13.38 -4.06 4.59
N ALA A 212 -14.08 -2.92 4.55
CA ALA A 212 -14.57 -2.23 5.75
C ALA A 212 -15.45 -3.14 6.63
N ARG A 213 -16.44 -3.83 6.03
CA ARG A 213 -17.33 -4.73 6.78
C ARG A 213 -16.55 -5.85 7.48
N TYR A 214 -15.65 -6.50 6.74
CA TYR A 214 -14.85 -7.61 7.28
C TYR A 214 -13.95 -7.15 8.44
N VAL A 215 -13.30 -6.00 8.28
CA VAL A 215 -12.45 -5.41 9.33
C VAL A 215 -13.27 -5.03 10.55
N GLU A 216 -14.49 -4.52 10.39
CA GLU A 216 -15.36 -4.19 11.53
C GLU A 216 -15.86 -5.45 12.26
N ASP A 217 -16.26 -6.51 11.53
CA ASP A 217 -16.67 -7.77 12.15
C ASP A 217 -15.52 -8.42 12.94
N TRP A 218 -14.31 -8.37 12.36
CA TRP A 218 -13.09 -8.79 13.04
C TRP A 218 -12.85 -7.97 14.32
N ARG A 219 -12.92 -6.64 14.22
CA ARG A 219 -12.73 -5.71 15.34
C ARG A 219 -13.68 -6.05 16.48
N LEU A 220 -14.98 -6.13 16.20
CA LEU A 220 -16.02 -6.44 17.17
C LEU A 220 -15.80 -7.78 17.85
N LYS A 221 -15.31 -8.79 17.11
CA LYS A 221 -15.00 -10.09 17.69
C LYS A 221 -13.86 -9.99 18.70
N VAL A 222 -12.77 -9.35 18.32
CA VAL A 222 -11.59 -9.28 19.17
C VAL A 222 -11.84 -8.38 20.39
N GLU A 223 -12.56 -7.26 20.25
CA GLU A 223 -12.98 -6.43 21.39
C GLU A 223 -13.87 -7.21 22.38
N ARG A 224 -14.85 -7.98 21.87
CA ARG A 224 -15.70 -8.82 22.73
C ARG A 224 -14.88 -9.84 23.52
N VAL A 225 -13.95 -10.52 22.86
CA VAL A 225 -13.05 -11.49 23.51
C VAL A 225 -12.11 -10.77 24.47
N GLY A 226 -11.62 -9.59 24.10
CA GLY A 226 -10.73 -8.78 24.91
C GLY A 226 -11.35 -8.27 26.21
N ASN A 227 -12.59 -7.78 26.14
CA ASN A 227 -13.32 -7.31 27.32
C ASN A 227 -13.61 -8.45 28.30
N LEU A 228 -13.93 -9.65 27.79
CA LEU A 228 -14.10 -10.84 28.63
C LEU A 228 -12.78 -11.32 29.23
N ASN A 229 -11.67 -11.15 28.52
CA ASN A 229 -10.34 -11.63 28.91
C ASN A 229 -9.41 -10.49 29.30
N TYR A 230 -9.97 -9.40 29.85
CA TYR A 230 -9.18 -8.23 30.22
C TYR A 230 -8.20 -8.62 31.35
N PRO A 231 -6.89 -8.31 31.20
CA PRO A 231 -5.85 -8.80 32.11
C PRO A 231 -6.10 -8.37 33.56
N GLU A 232 -6.25 -9.33 34.48
CA GLU A 232 -6.50 -9.04 35.90
C GLU A 232 -5.41 -8.18 36.53
N ALA A 233 -4.14 -8.43 36.16
CA ALA A 233 -3.01 -7.61 36.61
C ALA A 233 -3.19 -6.13 36.23
N ALA A 234 -3.68 -5.85 35.01
CA ALA A 234 -3.95 -4.48 34.58
C ALA A 234 -5.12 -3.85 35.35
N ARG A 235 -6.15 -4.62 35.73
CA ARG A 235 -7.25 -4.10 36.56
C ARG A 235 -6.76 -3.72 37.95
N ARG A 236 -6.00 -4.62 38.60
CA ARG A 236 -5.48 -4.38 39.96
C ARG A 236 -4.54 -3.19 40.02
N GLU A 237 -3.68 -3.05 39.02
CA GLU A 237 -2.68 -1.97 38.95
C GLU A 237 -3.19 -0.74 38.15
N GLN A 238 -4.46 -0.77 37.72
CA GLN A 238 -5.11 0.27 36.92
C GLN A 238 -4.25 0.71 35.70
N LEU A 239 -3.70 -0.28 34.99
CA LEU A 239 -2.82 -0.03 33.86
C LEU A 239 -3.65 0.32 32.61
N TYR A 240 -3.45 1.54 32.12
CA TYR A 240 -3.95 2.02 30.84
C TYR A 240 -2.79 2.28 29.85
N GLY A 241 -3.12 2.29 28.56
CA GLY A 241 -2.19 2.54 27.47
C GLY A 241 -2.80 2.22 26.12
N SER A 242 -2.06 2.49 25.05
CA SER A 242 -2.43 2.12 23.69
C SER A 242 -1.28 1.49 22.95
N LEU A 243 -1.54 0.46 22.15
CA LEU A 243 -0.56 -0.18 21.28
C LEU A 243 -1.07 -0.21 19.85
N GLN A 244 -0.18 -0.34 18.88
CA GLN A 244 -0.54 -0.60 17.50
C GLN A 244 -0.10 -2.00 17.12
N LEU A 245 -1.01 -2.78 16.55
CA LEU A 245 -0.75 -4.14 16.13
C LEU A 245 -1.26 -4.41 14.72
N THR A 246 -0.57 -5.34 14.05
CA THR A 246 -0.94 -5.87 12.75
C THR A 246 -1.26 -7.36 12.90
N VAL A 247 -2.45 -7.76 12.45
CA VAL A 247 -2.88 -9.17 12.43
C VAL A 247 -2.99 -9.65 11.00
N GLY A 248 -2.27 -10.71 10.65
CA GLY A 248 -2.44 -11.44 9.40
C GLY A 248 -3.49 -12.53 9.54
N ILE A 249 -4.53 -12.48 8.70
CA ILE A 249 -5.61 -13.47 8.65
C ILE A 249 -5.61 -14.09 7.26
N LYS A 250 -5.73 -15.42 7.18
CA LYS A 250 -5.85 -16.16 5.92
C LYS A 250 -7.28 -16.12 5.37
N SER A 251 -7.45 -16.44 4.09
CA SER A 251 -8.74 -16.48 3.41
C SER A 251 -9.77 -17.44 4.03
N ASP A 252 -9.30 -18.49 4.72
CA ASP A 252 -10.13 -19.41 5.49
C ASP A 252 -10.55 -18.88 6.88
N GLY A 253 -10.09 -17.67 7.26
CA GLY A 253 -10.33 -17.05 8.56
C GLY A 253 -9.32 -17.45 9.64
N SER A 254 -8.35 -18.32 9.34
CA SER A 254 -7.34 -18.72 10.33
C SER A 254 -6.31 -17.61 10.57
N LEU A 255 -5.84 -17.51 11.82
CA LEU A 255 -4.80 -16.55 12.20
C LEU A 255 -3.44 -17.00 11.64
N GLU A 256 -2.76 -16.12 10.91
CA GLU A 256 -1.41 -16.36 10.37
C GLU A 256 -0.32 -15.73 11.22
N SER A 257 -0.47 -14.46 11.57
CA SER A 257 0.57 -13.69 12.26
C SER A 257 -0.01 -12.59 13.16
N ILE A 258 0.75 -12.25 14.20
CA ILE A 258 0.49 -11.10 15.06
C ILE A 258 1.81 -10.35 15.21
N GLU A 259 1.81 -9.06 14.91
CA GLU A 259 2.99 -8.19 15.03
C GLU A 259 2.62 -6.92 15.82
N ILE A 260 3.44 -6.55 16.80
CA ILE A 260 3.32 -5.27 17.50
C ILE A 260 4.14 -4.23 16.75
N ASN A 261 3.47 -3.26 16.12
CA ASN A 261 4.13 -2.16 15.41
C ASN A 261 4.54 -1.03 16.37
N ARG A 262 3.74 -0.79 17.40
CA ARG A 262 4.03 0.18 18.47
C ARG A 262 3.62 -0.41 19.81
N PRO A 263 4.55 -0.62 20.76
CA PRO A 263 4.21 -1.13 22.09
C PRO A 263 3.49 -0.06 22.92
N SER A 264 2.76 -0.49 23.95
CA SER A 264 2.04 0.39 24.88
C SER A 264 2.93 1.03 25.95
N GLY A 265 4.19 0.62 26.04
CA GLY A 265 5.10 0.96 27.13
C GLY A 265 4.91 0.11 28.39
N LYS A 266 3.93 -0.81 28.40
CA LYS A 266 3.67 -1.75 29.50
C LYS A 266 3.60 -3.17 28.97
N LYS A 267 4.58 -4.02 29.32
CA LYS A 267 4.65 -5.42 28.87
C LYS A 267 3.38 -6.22 29.15
N VAL A 268 2.75 -5.99 30.31
CA VAL A 268 1.49 -6.66 30.69
C VAL A 268 0.38 -6.40 29.66
N LEU A 269 0.29 -5.19 29.12
CA LEU A 269 -0.72 -4.83 28.12
C LEU A 269 -0.36 -5.38 26.74
N ASP A 270 0.92 -5.35 26.38
CA ASP A 270 1.41 -5.88 25.10
C ASP A 270 1.20 -7.40 25.01
N GLU A 271 1.55 -8.14 26.05
CA GLU A 271 1.32 -9.58 26.15
C GLU A 271 -0.17 -9.93 26.21
N ALA A 272 -0.98 -9.11 26.90
CA ALA A 272 -2.43 -9.28 26.95
C ALA A 272 -3.06 -9.10 25.57
N ALA A 273 -2.65 -8.09 24.80
CA ALA A 273 -3.16 -7.88 23.44
C ALA A 273 -2.86 -9.08 22.53
N ILE A 274 -1.63 -9.61 22.55
CA ILE A 274 -1.26 -10.82 21.81
C ILE A 274 -2.14 -12.00 22.24
N ARG A 275 -2.34 -12.19 23.56
CA ARG A 275 -3.16 -13.28 24.10
C ARG A 275 -4.63 -13.17 23.65
N ILE A 276 -5.19 -11.97 23.69
CA ILE A 276 -6.58 -11.70 23.30
C ILE A 276 -6.79 -12.00 21.81
N VAL A 277 -5.87 -11.56 20.94
CA VAL A 277 -5.94 -11.87 19.51
C VAL A 277 -5.82 -13.37 19.25
N ASN A 278 -4.91 -14.06 19.95
CA ASN A 278 -4.80 -15.52 19.87
C ASN A 278 -6.10 -16.22 20.30
N LEU A 279 -6.69 -15.83 21.43
CA LEU A 279 -7.97 -16.38 21.91
C LEU A 279 -9.11 -16.11 20.91
N ALA A 280 -9.18 -14.91 20.36
CA ALA A 280 -10.17 -14.56 19.34
C ALA A 280 -9.98 -15.36 18.05
N GLY A 281 -8.74 -15.72 17.72
CA GLY A 281 -8.36 -16.52 16.56
C GLY A 281 -8.43 -18.04 16.75
N GLN A 282 -8.52 -18.57 17.98
CA GLN A 282 -8.52 -20.02 18.25
C GLN A 282 -9.63 -20.78 17.51
N ASN A 283 -10.83 -20.19 17.45
CA ASN A 283 -11.96 -20.75 16.70
C ASN A 283 -12.08 -20.20 15.27
N GLY A 284 -11.02 -19.57 14.75
CA GLY A 284 -11.01 -18.90 13.46
C GLY A 284 -11.83 -17.61 13.41
N PHE A 285 -11.40 -16.64 12.62
CA PHE A 285 -12.24 -15.51 12.21
C PHE A 285 -13.21 -15.95 11.11
N ALA A 286 -14.12 -15.06 10.70
CA ALA A 286 -14.97 -15.34 9.55
C ALA A 286 -14.08 -15.59 8.32
N PRO A 287 -14.39 -16.56 7.44
CA PRO A 287 -13.72 -16.67 6.15
C PRO A 287 -13.92 -15.40 5.31
N PHE A 288 -13.02 -15.15 4.37
CA PHE A 288 -13.15 -13.98 3.50
C PHE A 288 -14.38 -14.09 2.60
N PRO A 289 -15.22 -13.05 2.52
CA PRO A 289 -16.32 -13.02 1.57
C PRO A 289 -15.77 -13.07 0.13
N PRO A 290 -16.57 -13.54 -0.85
CA PRO A 290 -16.10 -13.81 -2.22
C PRO A 290 -15.42 -12.63 -2.92
N ASP A 291 -15.81 -11.41 -2.57
CA ASP A 291 -15.27 -10.17 -3.11
C ASP A 291 -13.85 -9.86 -2.59
N ILE A 292 -13.47 -10.37 -1.41
CA ILE A 292 -12.12 -10.30 -0.84
C ILE A 292 -11.30 -11.55 -1.22
N GLY A 293 -11.88 -12.74 -1.08
CA GLY A 293 -11.17 -14.02 -1.26
C GLY A 293 -10.72 -14.32 -2.70
N ARG A 294 -11.22 -13.57 -3.70
CA ARG A 294 -10.83 -13.74 -5.11
C ARG A 294 -9.40 -13.27 -5.42
N ASP A 295 -8.94 -12.23 -4.73
CA ASP A 295 -7.66 -11.57 -5.01
C ASP A 295 -6.74 -11.45 -3.78
N THR A 296 -7.20 -11.92 -2.62
CA THR A 296 -6.51 -11.79 -1.34
C THR A 296 -6.47 -13.13 -0.61
N ASP A 297 -5.28 -13.69 -0.47
CA ASP A 297 -5.06 -14.93 0.29
C ASP A 297 -4.82 -14.63 1.78
N VAL A 298 -4.20 -13.48 2.06
CA VAL A 298 -3.88 -13.03 3.42
C VAL A 298 -4.16 -11.54 3.55
N LEU A 299 -4.98 -11.18 4.54
CA LEU A 299 -5.29 -9.81 4.90
C LEU A 299 -4.56 -9.42 6.18
N HIS A 300 -3.70 -8.41 6.10
CA HIS A 300 -3.04 -7.80 7.24
C HIS A 300 -3.83 -6.58 7.69
N ILE A 301 -4.35 -6.61 8.91
CA ILE A 301 -5.16 -5.54 9.49
C ILE A 301 -4.33 -4.83 10.56
N THR A 302 -4.04 -3.55 10.34
CA THR A 302 -3.30 -2.72 11.31
C THR A 302 -4.26 -1.78 12.02
N ARG A 303 -4.32 -1.87 13.36
CA ARG A 303 -5.17 -1.01 14.21
C ARG A 303 -4.46 -0.56 15.48
N THR A 304 -4.92 0.55 16.03
CA THR A 304 -4.53 1.00 17.37
C THR A 304 -5.52 0.44 18.39
N TRP A 305 -5.01 -0.11 19.47
CA TRP A 305 -5.76 -0.76 20.54
C TRP A 305 -5.55 0.04 21.82
N VAL A 306 -6.63 0.35 22.52
CA VAL A 306 -6.65 1.20 23.70
C VAL A 306 -7.19 0.40 24.88
N PHE A 307 -6.34 0.20 25.88
CA PHE A 307 -6.73 -0.30 27.20
C PHE A 307 -7.20 0.91 28.02
N THR A 308 -8.51 1.01 28.18
CA THR A 308 -9.16 2.15 28.81
C THR A 308 -9.13 2.05 30.34
N ARG A 309 -9.48 3.16 31.01
CA ARG A 309 -9.61 3.19 32.48
C ARG A 309 -10.87 2.50 32.99
N SER A 310 -11.76 2.09 32.09
CA SER A 310 -13.02 1.40 32.41
C SER A 310 -12.87 -0.13 32.35
N ASP A 311 -11.64 -0.65 32.27
CA ASP A 311 -11.34 -2.07 32.03
C ASP A 311 -11.90 -2.62 30.72
N GLU A 312 -12.01 -1.74 29.71
CA GLU A 312 -12.45 -2.10 28.35
C GLU A 312 -11.30 -1.93 27.35
N LEU A 313 -11.29 -2.80 26.34
CA LEU A 313 -10.43 -2.78 25.18
C LEU A 313 -11.21 -2.20 23.99
N ALA A 314 -10.74 -1.07 23.47
CA ALA A 314 -11.27 -0.42 22.27
C ALA A 314 -10.22 -0.40 21.16
N SER A 315 -10.64 -0.24 19.91
CA SER A 315 -9.70 0.00 18.81
C SER A 315 -10.13 1.15 17.91
N GLU A 316 -9.12 1.87 17.43
CA GLU A 316 -9.19 3.05 16.55
C GLU A 316 -8.53 2.73 15.19
#